data_AF-A0A3D2SQU1-F1
#
_entry.id   AF-A0A3D2SQU1-F1
#
_cell.length_a   1.000
_cell.length_b   1.000
_cell.length_c   1.000
_cell.angle_alpha   90.00
_cell.angle_beta   90.00
_cell.angle_gamma   90.00
#
_symmetry.space_group_name_H-M   'P 1'
#
loop_
_entity.id
_entity.type
_entity.pdbx_description
1 polymer ?
#
loop_
_entity_poly.entity_id
_entity_poly.type
_entity_poly.pdbx_seq_one_letter_code
_entity_poly.pdbx_strand_id
1 'polypeptide(L)'
;MKYTINSTLPQNSSAESLLILVDNNKLESIEKTYQINELKKLFEHVHYKASFNESLPLIGKLATIPNVTLLGLGDAADVKAAKIAKLAQSIIKATQTKFKQIHIDLSALPADLHYLFAL
;
A
#
# COMPACT_ATOMS: atom_id res chain seq x y z
N MET A 1 -10.90 0.98 -16.82
CA MET A 1 -9.91 1.78 -16.06
C MET A 1 -8.59 1.74 -16.81
N LYS A 2 -7.80 2.81 -16.85
CA LYS A 2 -6.46 2.80 -17.45
C LYS A 2 -5.46 2.38 -16.38
N TYR A 3 -4.68 1.34 -16.66
CA TYR A 3 -3.66 0.82 -15.74
C TYR A 3 -2.25 1.10 -16.29
N THR A 4 -1.29 1.38 -15.41
CA THR A 4 0.10 1.65 -15.79
C THR A 4 1.01 1.16 -14.67
N ILE A 5 2.02 0.37 -15.02
CA ILE A 5 3.05 -0.13 -14.10
C ILE A 5 4.26 0.77 -14.18
N ASN A 6 4.75 1.25 -13.05
CA ASN A 6 6.00 1.99 -12.92
C ASN A 6 6.94 1.23 -11.99
N SER A 7 8.24 1.26 -12.28
CA SER A 7 9.27 0.63 -11.44
C SER A 7 9.76 1.50 -10.28
N THR A 8 9.34 2.76 -10.22
CA THR A 8 9.75 3.73 -9.20
C THR A 8 8.56 4.57 -8.75
N LEU A 9 8.60 5.06 -7.50
CA LEU A 9 7.61 6.02 -7.00
C LEU A 9 7.64 7.30 -7.87
N PRO A 10 6.52 7.72 -8.46
CA PRO A 10 6.52 8.88 -9.33
C PRO A 10 6.75 10.18 -8.54
N GLN A 11 7.82 10.91 -8.87
CA GLN A 11 8.25 12.13 -8.18
C GLN A 11 7.33 13.35 -8.42
N ASN A 12 6.50 13.31 -9.46
CA ASN A 12 5.59 14.40 -9.85
C ASN A 12 4.21 13.84 -10.16
N SER A 13 3.62 13.24 -9.13
CA SER A 13 2.43 12.42 -9.25
C SER A 13 1.15 13.24 -9.06
N SER A 14 0.29 13.29 -10.07
CA SER A 14 -1.11 13.71 -9.95
C SER A 14 -1.97 12.73 -9.14
N ALA A 15 -1.42 11.60 -8.66
CA ALA A 15 -2.18 10.66 -7.86
C ALA A 15 -2.60 11.29 -6.54
N GLU A 16 -3.90 11.21 -6.30
CA GLU A 16 -4.55 11.77 -5.12
C GLU A 16 -4.37 10.83 -3.92
N SER A 17 -4.07 9.55 -4.15
CA SER A 17 -3.80 8.56 -3.10
C SER A 17 -2.72 7.54 -3.48
N LEU A 18 -1.97 7.10 -2.47
CA LEU A 18 -1.00 6.02 -2.56
C LEU A 18 -1.38 4.91 -1.57
N LEU A 19 -1.51 3.69 -2.06
CA LEU A 19 -1.68 2.49 -1.25
C LEU A 19 -0.39 1.70 -1.24
N ILE A 20 0.15 1.43 -0.06
CA ILE A 20 1.40 0.71 0.11
C ILE A 20 1.08 -0.66 0.69
N LEU A 21 1.43 -1.72 -0.03
CA LEU A 21 1.35 -3.07 0.52
C LEU A 21 2.50 -3.29 1.51
N VAL A 22 2.20 -3.81 2.69
CA VAL A 22 3.16 -3.98 3.79
C VAL A 22 3.24 -5.43 4.22
N ASP A 23 4.43 -6.02 4.11
CA ASP A 23 4.79 -7.29 4.72
C ASP A 23 5.00 -7.08 6.23
N ASN A 24 4.38 -7.92 7.06
CA ASN A 24 4.48 -7.82 8.52
C ASN A 24 5.91 -7.97 9.03
N ASN A 25 6.77 -8.67 8.29
CA ASN A 25 8.18 -8.85 8.61
C ASN A 25 9.05 -7.63 8.24
N LYS A 26 8.49 -6.61 7.57
CA LYS A 26 9.22 -5.47 7.01
C LYS A 26 8.69 -4.10 7.44
N LEU A 27 7.90 -4.03 8.52
CA LEU A 27 7.35 -2.78 9.06
C LEU A 27 8.42 -1.69 9.26
N GLU A 28 9.61 -2.05 9.76
CA GLU A 28 10.71 -1.11 9.99
C GLU A 28 11.29 -0.50 8.70
N SER A 29 11.11 -1.15 7.55
CA SER A 29 11.63 -0.67 6.27
C SER A 29 10.74 0.42 5.67
N ILE A 30 9.47 0.52 6.08
CA ILE A 30 8.50 1.48 5.52
C ILE A 30 8.91 2.92 5.81
N GLU A 31 9.30 3.22 7.05
CA GLU A 31 9.74 4.57 7.43
C GLU A 31 10.94 5.04 6.59
N LYS A 32 11.89 4.14 6.29
CA LYS A 32 13.07 4.44 5.47
C LYS A 32 12.71 4.65 4.00
N THR A 33 11.91 3.75 3.42
CA THR A 33 11.56 3.79 1.99
C THR A 33 10.74 5.03 1.64
N TYR A 34 9.76 5.38 2.48
CA TYR A 34 8.81 6.46 2.18
C TYR A 34 9.09 7.76 2.94
N GLN A 35 10.11 7.77 3.82
CA GLN A 35 10.48 8.94 4.65
C GLN A 35 9.28 9.47 5.47
N ILE A 36 8.46 8.56 5.98
CA ILE A 36 7.28 8.90 6.80
C ILE A 36 7.69 8.95 8.27
N ASN A 37 7.83 10.15 8.81
CA ASN A 37 8.32 10.36 10.17
C ASN A 37 7.38 9.78 11.24
N GLU A 38 7.99 9.25 12.31
CA GLU A 38 7.32 8.77 13.54
C GLU A 38 6.39 7.58 13.33
N LEU A 39 6.60 6.83 12.26
CA LEU A 39 5.72 5.73 11.88
C LEU A 39 5.75 4.60 12.92
N LYS A 40 6.92 4.30 13.50
CA LYS A 40 7.05 3.31 14.57
C LYS A 40 6.16 3.61 15.79
N LYS A 41 6.20 4.85 16.30
CA LYS A 41 5.35 5.25 17.43
C LYS A 41 3.87 5.11 17.09
N LEU A 42 3.49 5.46 15.85
CA LEU A 42 2.11 5.31 15.40
C LEU A 42 1.68 3.85 15.40
N PHE A 43 2.50 2.93 14.88
CA PHE A 43 2.21 1.50 14.89
C PHE A 43 1.96 0.97 16.30
N GLU A 44 2.79 1.39 17.26
CA GLU A 44 2.64 1.01 18.67
C GLU A 44 1.32 1.54 19.26
N HIS A 45 0.96 2.80 19.01
CA HIS A 45 -0.27 3.41 19.54
C HIS A 45 -1.55 2.82 18.99
N VAL A 46 -1.58 2.45 17.69
CA VAL A 46 -2.77 1.89 17.05
C VAL A 46 -2.73 0.37 16.95
N HIS A 47 -1.69 -0.25 17.51
CA HIS A 47 -1.41 -1.68 17.45
C HIS A 47 -1.40 -2.25 16.03
N TYR A 48 -0.89 -1.48 15.06
CA TYR A 48 -0.79 -1.90 13.67
C TYR A 48 0.25 -3.01 13.51
N LYS A 49 -0.14 -4.12 12.89
CA LYS A 49 0.76 -5.29 12.70
C LYS A 49 0.94 -5.69 11.23
N ALA A 50 0.38 -4.91 10.31
CA ALA A 50 0.29 -5.26 8.89
C ALA A 50 -0.32 -6.67 8.69
N SER A 51 -1.30 -7.03 9.51
CA SER A 51 -2.09 -8.25 9.35
C SER A 51 -2.79 -8.26 7.99
N PHE A 52 -3.17 -9.44 7.49
CA PHE A 52 -3.76 -9.52 6.17
C PHE A 52 -5.03 -8.65 6.03
N ASN A 53 -5.00 -7.74 5.06
CA ASN A 53 -6.04 -6.75 4.77
C ASN A 53 -6.29 -5.71 5.89
N GLU A 54 -5.34 -5.54 6.81
CA GLU A 54 -5.35 -4.49 7.83
C GLU A 54 -4.95 -3.15 7.21
N SER A 55 -5.81 -2.14 7.32
CA SER A 55 -5.56 -0.82 6.73
C SER A 55 -5.22 0.22 7.79
N LEU A 56 -4.16 1.00 7.55
CA LEU A 56 -3.82 2.18 8.33
C LEU A 56 -3.72 3.42 7.43
N PRO A 57 -4.70 4.34 7.46
CA PRO A 57 -4.61 5.59 6.73
C PRO A 57 -3.61 6.56 7.38
N LEU A 58 -2.78 7.20 6.56
CA LEU A 58 -1.72 8.13 6.94
C LEU A 58 -1.94 9.47 6.22
N ILE A 59 -2.90 10.25 6.70
CA ILE A 59 -3.27 11.52 6.06
C ILE A 59 -2.26 12.61 6.41
N GLY A 60 -1.74 13.31 5.40
CA GLY A 60 -0.80 14.43 5.54
C GLY A 60 0.59 14.05 6.06
N LYS A 61 0.90 12.76 6.14
CA LYS A 61 2.18 12.24 6.65
C LYS A 61 3.26 12.10 5.57
N LEU A 62 2.90 12.20 4.29
CA LEU A 62 3.82 12.22 3.16
C LEU A 62 3.61 13.51 2.36
N ALA A 63 4.69 14.27 2.15
CA ALA A 63 4.62 15.60 1.54
C ALA A 63 4.18 15.57 0.06
N THR A 64 4.53 14.51 -0.67
CA THR A 64 4.25 14.39 -2.11
C THR A 64 2.85 13.89 -2.43
N ILE A 65 2.28 13.04 -1.57
CA ILE A 65 0.93 12.45 -1.76
C ILE A 65 0.20 12.50 -0.42
N PRO A 66 -0.85 13.32 -0.27
CA PRO A 66 -1.47 13.59 1.03
C PRO A 66 -2.30 12.42 1.57
N ASN A 67 -2.81 11.52 0.72
CA ASN A 67 -3.62 10.38 1.12
C ASN A 67 -2.84 9.07 0.96
N VAL A 68 -2.09 8.69 1.99
CA VAL A 68 -1.40 7.39 2.02
C VAL A 68 -2.20 6.39 2.83
N THR A 69 -2.24 5.14 2.40
CA THR A 69 -2.79 4.02 3.19
C THR A 69 -1.80 2.87 3.19
N LEU A 70 -1.43 2.38 4.37
CA LEU A 70 -0.72 1.11 4.50
C LEU A 70 -1.75 -0.02 4.52
N LEU A 71 -1.55 -1.03 3.68
CA LEU A 71 -2.41 -2.21 3.61
C LEU A 71 -1.58 -3.46 3.89
N GLY A 72 -1.89 -4.14 4.99
CA GLY A 72 -1.14 -5.29 5.46
C GLY A 72 -1.35 -6.53 4.60
N LEU A 73 -0.24 -7.23 4.33
CA LEU A 73 -0.23 -8.52 3.63
C LEU A 73 -0.29 -9.71 4.59
N GLY A 74 -0.01 -9.49 5.88
CA GLY A 74 0.48 -10.54 6.75
C GLY A 74 1.90 -10.95 6.31
N ASP A 75 2.20 -12.23 6.38
CA ASP A 75 3.42 -12.78 5.80
C ASP A 75 3.30 -12.80 4.26
N ALA A 76 4.21 -12.09 3.58
CA ALA A 76 4.24 -12.03 2.13
C ALA A 76 4.45 -13.42 1.47
N ALA A 77 5.13 -14.36 2.15
CA ALA A 77 5.33 -15.72 1.65
C ALA A 77 4.01 -16.53 1.61
N ASP A 78 3.02 -16.16 2.43
CA ASP A 78 1.71 -16.80 2.49
C ASP A 78 0.68 -16.17 1.53
N VAL A 79 1.08 -15.17 0.75
CA VAL A 79 0.19 -14.50 -0.21
C VAL A 79 0.08 -15.35 -1.48
N LYS A 80 -1.16 -15.78 -1.77
CA LYS A 80 -1.53 -16.51 -3.00
C LYS A 80 -2.55 -15.70 -3.79
N ALA A 81 -2.82 -16.10 -5.04
CA ALA A 81 -3.75 -15.42 -5.95
C ALA A 81 -5.11 -15.05 -5.31
N ALA A 82 -5.71 -15.95 -4.52
CA ALA A 82 -7.00 -15.68 -3.85
C ALA A 82 -6.92 -14.52 -2.83
N LYS A 83 -5.80 -14.39 -2.11
CA LYS A 83 -5.57 -13.28 -1.17
C LYS A 83 -5.38 -11.95 -1.91
N ILE A 84 -4.75 -11.99 -3.08
CA ILE A 84 -4.56 -10.81 -3.95
C ILE A 84 -5.89 -10.25 -4.43
N ALA A 85 -6.80 -11.12 -4.91
CA ALA A 85 -8.14 -10.68 -5.34
C ALA A 85 -8.90 -9.96 -4.20
N LYS A 86 -8.78 -10.44 -2.96
CA LYS A 86 -9.39 -9.81 -1.79
C LYS A 86 -8.76 -8.46 -1.44
N LEU A 87 -7.43 -8.33 -1.57
CA LEU A 87 -6.73 -7.05 -1.40
C LEU A 87 -7.20 -6.06 -2.47
N ALA A 88 -7.18 -6.45 -3.75
CA ALA A 88 -7.63 -5.62 -4.87
C ALA A 88 -9.08 -5.12 -4.66
N GLN A 89 -9.99 -6.01 -4.24
CA GLN A 89 -11.37 -5.62 -3.96
C GLN A 89 -11.45 -4.59 -2.81
N SER A 90 -10.63 -4.75 -1.77
CA SER A 90 -10.58 -3.83 -0.63
C SER A 90 -10.04 -2.45 -1.05
N ILE A 91 -9.02 -2.43 -1.92
CA ILE A 91 -8.49 -1.20 -2.53
C ILE A 91 -9.56 -0.50 -3.37
N ILE A 92 -10.24 -1.23 -4.25
CA ILE A 92 -11.31 -0.68 -5.10
C ILE A 92 -12.40 -0.07 -4.21
N LYS A 93 -12.90 -0.79 -3.21
CA LYS A 93 -13.93 -0.29 -2.29
C LYS A 93 -13.49 0.97 -1.54
N ALA A 94 -12.23 1.06 -1.15
CA ALA A 94 -11.70 2.22 -0.43
C ALA A 94 -11.52 3.46 -1.30
N THR A 95 -11.32 3.29 -2.62
CA THR A 95 -10.83 4.36 -3.51
C THR A 95 -11.79 4.77 -4.63
N GLN A 96 -12.63 3.86 -5.13
CA GLN A 96 -13.35 3.99 -6.42
C GLN A 96 -14.22 5.26 -6.58
N THR A 97 -14.73 5.83 -5.49
CA THR A 97 -15.55 7.05 -5.52
C THR A 97 -14.82 8.29 -5.00
N LYS A 98 -13.62 8.13 -4.46
CA LYS A 98 -12.89 9.18 -3.73
C LYS A 98 -11.78 9.81 -4.55
N PHE A 99 -11.16 9.03 -5.44
CA PHE A 99 -9.95 9.44 -6.16
C PHE A 99 -10.08 9.14 -7.65
N LYS A 100 -9.67 10.09 -8.48
CA LYS A 100 -9.58 9.94 -9.94
C LYS A 100 -8.37 9.12 -10.36
N GLN A 101 -7.28 9.23 -9.59
CA GLN A 101 -6.05 8.50 -9.82
C GLN A 101 -5.46 8.06 -8.48
N ILE A 102 -5.16 6.76 -8.38
CA ILE A 102 -4.46 6.16 -7.25
C ILE A 102 -3.17 5.49 -7.73
N HIS A 103 -2.19 5.39 -6.84
CA HIS A 103 -1.03 4.53 -7.01
C HIS A 103 -1.07 3.40 -6.00
N ILE A 104 -0.57 2.24 -6.40
CA ILE A 104 -0.44 1.07 -5.54
C ILE A 104 1.02 0.62 -5.61
N ASP A 105 1.69 0.59 -4.46
CA ASP A 105 3.03 0.04 -4.34
C ASP A 105 2.94 -1.47 -4.07
N LEU A 106 3.43 -2.24 -5.03
CA LEU A 106 3.43 -3.70 -5.02
C LEU A 106 4.78 -4.29 -4.60
N SER A 107 5.77 -3.47 -4.22
CA SER A 107 7.15 -3.91 -3.93
C SER A 107 7.26 -4.95 -2.82
N ALA A 108 6.28 -5.01 -1.90
CA ALA A 108 6.21 -6.03 -0.86
C ALA A 108 5.74 -7.40 -1.36
N LEU A 109 5.17 -7.50 -2.58
CA LEU A 109 4.74 -8.75 -3.18
C LEU A 109 5.87 -9.40 -4.01
N PRO A 110 5.90 -10.74 -4.09
CA PRO A 110 6.66 -11.45 -5.11
C PRO A 110 6.32 -10.95 -6.52
N ALA A 111 7.34 -10.79 -7.37
CA ALA A 111 7.18 -10.26 -8.73
C ALA A 111 6.17 -11.06 -9.57
N ASP A 112 6.16 -12.39 -9.40
CA ASP A 112 5.23 -13.32 -10.04
C ASP A 112 3.77 -13.10 -9.65
N LEU A 113 3.49 -12.23 -8.68
CA LEU A 113 2.14 -11.91 -8.23
C LEU A 113 1.71 -10.50 -8.61
N HIS A 114 2.59 -9.68 -9.18
CA HIS A 114 2.30 -8.29 -9.54
C HIS A 114 1.26 -8.21 -10.66
N TYR A 115 1.35 -9.09 -11.66
CA TYR A 115 0.43 -9.10 -12.80
C TYR A 115 -1.02 -9.41 -12.39
N LEU A 116 -1.24 -10.05 -11.24
CA LEU A 116 -2.58 -10.37 -10.73
C LEU A 116 -3.36 -9.13 -10.25
N PHE A 117 -2.68 -7.99 -10.05
CA PHE A 117 -3.35 -6.70 -9.83
C PHE A 117 -3.73 -5.97 -11.13
N ALA A 118 -3.18 -6.41 -12.27
CA ALA A 118 -3.43 -5.82 -13.58
C ALA A 118 -4.57 -6.48 -14.37
N LEU A 119 -5.08 -7.62 -13.87
CA LEU A 119 -6.17 -8.42 -14.44
C LEU A 119 -7.48 -8.18 -13.68
#